data_AF-A0A5R2MXI5-F1
#
_entry.id   AF-A0A5R2MXI5-F1
#
_cell.length_a   1.000
_cell.length_b   1.000
_cell.length_c   1.000
_cell.angle_alpha   90.00
_cell.angle_beta   90.00
_cell.angle_gamma   90.00
#
_symmetry.space_group_name_H-M   'P 1'
#
loop_
_entity.id
_entity.type
_entity.pdbx_description
1 polymer ?
#
loop_
_entity_poly.entity_id
_entity_poly.type
_entity_poly.pdbx_seq_one_letter_code
_entity_poly.pdbx_strand_id
1 'polypeptide(L)' 'MRTGRSFTVSSADRVRLTALIRDRNAPQKHVWRAEIVLLPADGVGTGEVMRRIGKSKTDVWRWQERFAAEGCDGL' A
#
# COMPACT_ATOMS: atom_id res chain seq x y z
N MET A 1 -10.81 15.32 -9.94
CA MET A 1 -10.07 14.02 -9.95
C MET A 1 -8.81 14.21 -9.12
N ARG A 2 -8.61 13.47 -8.04
CA ARG A 2 -7.38 13.61 -7.24
C ARG A 2 -6.22 12.98 -8.04
N THR A 3 -5.19 13.76 -8.30
CA THR A 3 -4.00 13.35 -9.06
C THR A 3 -3.23 12.33 -8.24
N GLY A 4 -2.63 11.33 -8.90
CA GLY A 4 -1.84 10.30 -8.22
C GLY A 4 -0.75 10.96 -7.39
N ARG A 5 -0.88 10.90 -6.07
CA ARG A 5 0.11 11.46 -5.15
C ARG A 5 1.28 10.48 -5.11
N SER A 6 2.44 10.94 -5.58
CA SER A 6 3.69 10.19 -5.44
C SER A 6 4.12 10.22 -3.97
N PHE A 7 4.37 9.06 -3.37
CA PHE A 7 4.99 8.92 -2.07
C PHE A 7 6.26 8.07 -2.23
N THR A 8 7.22 8.25 -1.33
CA THR A 8 8.45 7.46 -1.31
C THR A 8 8.33 6.38 -0.25
N VAL A 9 8.72 5.16 -0.58
CA VAL A 9 8.82 4.06 0.39
C VAL A 9 10.29 3.88 0.74
N SER A 10 10.65 4.08 2.01
CA SER A 10 12.03 3.87 2.46
C SER A 10 12.43 2.40 2.31
N SER A 11 13.74 2.13 2.27
CA SER A 11 14.22 0.74 2.27
C SER A 11 13.78 -0.03 3.52
N ALA A 12 13.70 0.63 4.67
CA ALA A 12 13.24 0.03 5.91
C ALA A 12 11.74 -0.32 5.86
N ASP A 13 10.91 0.60 5.37
CA ASP A 13 9.47 0.34 5.18
C ASP A 13 9.25 -0.77 4.17
N ARG A 14 10.01 -0.80 3.07
CA ARG A 14 9.92 -1.86 2.08
C ARG A 14 10.16 -3.24 2.69
N VAL A 15 11.13 -3.37 3.59
CA VAL A 15 11.39 -4.62 4.32
C VAL A 15 10.21 -4.97 5.22
N ARG A 16 9.70 -4.02 6.02
CA ARG A 16 8.55 -4.22 6.93
C ARG A 16 7.29 -4.65 6.18
N LEU A 17 6.96 -3.95 5.09
CA LEU A 17 5.79 -4.23 4.27
C LEU A 17 5.90 -5.60 3.57
N THR A 18 7.09 -5.94 3.08
CA THR A 18 7.32 -7.25 2.46
C THR A 18 7.21 -8.38 3.48
N ALA A 19 7.71 -8.19 4.70
CA ALA A 19 7.56 -9.15 5.79
C ALA A 19 6.08 -9.33 6.17
N LEU A 20 5.31 -8.24 6.26
CA LEU A 20 3.88 -8.27 6.55
C LEU A 20 3.08 -9.03 5.48
N ILE A 21 3.40 -8.85 4.20
CA ILE A 21 2.74 -9.59 3.09
C ILE A 21 3.07 -11.09 3.15
N ARG A 22 4.29 -11.45 3.55
CA ARG A 22 4.75 -12.85 3.64
C ARG A 22 4.27 -13.56 4.90
N ASP A 23 3.86 -12.81 5.93
CA ASP A 23 3.36 -13.38 7.17
C ASP A 23 1.97 -13.99 6.95
N ARG A 24 1.94 -15.34 6.92
CA ARG A 24 0.72 -16.14 6.81
C ARG A 24 -0.28 -15.94 7.96
N ASN A 25 0.16 -15.40 9.09
CA ASN A 25 -0.68 -15.12 10.26
C ASN A 25 -1.17 -13.66 10.28
N ALA A 26 -0.65 -12.80 9.40
CA ALA A 26 -1.08 -11.42 9.34
C ALA A 26 -2.55 -11.34 8.93
N PRO A 27 -3.36 -10.51 9.61
CA PRO A 27 -4.72 -10.27 9.19
C PRO A 27 -4.73 -9.76 7.74
N GLN A 28 -5.58 -10.34 6.88
CA GLN A 28 -5.67 -9.95 5.47
C GLN A 28 -5.81 -8.43 5.28
N LYS A 29 -6.45 -7.74 6.24
CA LYS A 29 -6.55 -6.28 6.26
C LYS A 29 -5.22 -5.54 6.23
N HIS A 30 -4.21 -6.04 6.90
CA HIS A 30 -2.88 -5.42 6.91
C HIS A 30 -2.10 -5.81 5.65
N VAL A 31 -2.26 -7.06 5.18
CA VAL A 31 -1.65 -7.53 3.92
C VAL A 31 -2.07 -6.64 2.75
N TRP A 32 -3.37 -6.45 2.52
CA TRP A 32 -3.80 -5.64 1.39
C TRP A 32 -3.47 -4.15 1.53
N ARG A 33 -3.34 -3.63 2.76
CA ARG A 33 -2.85 -2.26 2.98
C ARG A 33 -1.38 -2.11 2.61
N ALA A 34 -0.56 -3.11 2.93
CA ALA A 34 0.83 -3.15 2.51
C ALA A 34 0.99 -3.26 0.98
N GLU A 35 0.16 -4.06 0.33
CA GLU A 35 0.13 -4.18 -1.13
C GLU A 35 -0.27 -2.86 -1.82
N ILE A 36 -1.23 -2.12 -1.25
CA ILE A 36 -1.64 -0.78 -1.73
C ILE A 36 -0.45 0.20 -1.78
N VAL A 37 0.52 0.04 -0.86
CA VAL A 37 1.70 0.90 -0.75
C VAL A 37 2.84 0.40 -1.64
N LEU A 38 3.12 -0.91 -1.63
CA LEU A 38 4.25 -1.48 -2.38
C LEU A 38 4.02 -1.52 -3.90
N LEU A 39 2.82 -1.88 -4.37
CA LEU A 39 2.58 -2.02 -5.81
C LEU A 39 2.85 -0.71 -6.58
N PRO A 40 2.31 0.47 -6.18
CA PRO A 40 2.66 1.73 -6.85
C PRO A 40 4.14 2.10 -6.71
N ALA A 41 4.76 1.79 -5.57
CA ALA A 41 6.20 2.01 -5.37
C ALA A 41 7.06 1.16 -6.31
N ASP A 42 6.52 0.05 -6.81
CA ASP A 42 7.11 -0.82 -7.83
C ASP A 42 6.66 -0.45 -9.27
N GLY A 43 6.00 0.71 -9.44
CA GLY A 43 5.57 1.22 -10.75
C GLY A 43 4.23 0.66 -11.22
N VAL A 44 3.48 -0.07 -10.39
CA VAL A 44 2.16 -0.60 -10.75
C VAL A 44 1.12 0.52 -10.72
N GLY A 45 0.47 0.74 -11.86
CA GLY A 45 -0.59 1.76 -11.98
C GLY A 45 -1.81 1.46 -11.10
N THR A 46 -2.50 2.51 -10.64
CA THR A 46 -3.66 2.42 -9.73
C THR A 46 -4.76 1.47 -10.21
N GLY A 47 -5.01 1.37 -11.52
CA GLY A 47 -6.01 0.44 -12.06
C GLY A 47 -5.65 -1.02 -11.84
N GLU A 48 -4.37 -1.37 -11.99
CA GLU A 48 -3.87 -2.72 -11.73
C GLU A 48 -3.85 -3.03 -10.23
N VAL A 49 -3.52 -2.04 -9.39
CA VAL A 49 -3.64 -2.17 -7.92
C VAL A 49 -5.08 -2.50 -7.52
N MET A 50 -6.05 -1.75 -8.06
CA MET A 50 -7.47 -2.02 -7.81
C MET A 50 -7.89 -3.42 -8.26
N ARG A 51 -7.40 -3.88 -9.43
CA ARG A 51 -7.70 -5.21 -9.97
C ARG A 51 -7.13 -6.33 -9.10
N ARG A 52 -5.90 -6.18 -8.59
CA ARG A 52 -5.24 -7.19 -7.75
C ARG A 52 -5.86 -7.29 -6.36
N ILE A 53 -6.17 -6.16 -5.75
CA ILE A 53 -6.59 -6.10 -4.35
C ILE A 53 -8.12 -6.14 -4.20
N GLY A 54 -8.86 -5.80 -5.25
CA GLY A 54 -10.33 -5.76 -5.23
C GLY A 54 -10.89 -4.64 -4.35
N LYS A 55 -10.15 -3.54 -4.18
CA LYS A 55 -10.56 -2.37 -3.38
C LYS A 55 -10.87 -1.18 -4.27
N SER A 56 -11.70 -0.28 -3.73
CA SER A 56 -12.07 0.94 -4.44
C SER A 56 -10.87 1.89 -4.56
N LYS A 57 -10.90 2.77 -5.56
CA LYS A 57 -9.89 3.82 -5.72
C LYS A 57 -9.78 4.72 -4.48
N THR A 58 -10.90 4.96 -3.81
CA THR A 58 -10.96 5.76 -2.57
C THR A 58 -10.22 5.07 -1.43
N ASP A 59 -10.38 3.75 -1.28
CA ASP A 59 -9.65 2.98 -0.27
C ASP A 59 -8.14 2.98 -0.54
N VAL A 60 -7.75 2.73 -1.80
CA VAL A 60 -6.34 2.77 -2.23
C VAL A 60 -5.70 4.10 -1.84
N TRP A 61 -6.33 5.21 -2.18
CA TRP A 61 -5.78 6.52 -1.85
C TRP A 61 -5.76 6.82 -0.37
N ARG A 62 -6.78 6.42 0.39
CA ARG A 62 -6.81 6.63 1.84
C ARG A 62 -5.60 6.00 2.50
N TRP A 63 -5.23 4.77 2.12
CA TRP A 63 -4.08 4.09 2.72
C TRP A 63 -2.74 4.60 2.22
N GLN A 64 -2.64 5.04 0.96
CA GLN A 64 -1.45 5.74 0.48
C GLN A 64 -1.22 7.06 1.24
N GLU A 65 -2.28 7.81 1.50
CA GLU A 65 -2.20 9.07 2.26
C GLU A 65 -1.82 8.83 3.72
N ARG A 66 -2.40 7.81 4.36
CA ARG A 66 -2.01 7.43 5.72
C ARG A 66 -0.57 6.96 5.79
N PHE A 67 -0.12 6.13 4.86
CA PHE A 67 1.28 5.74 4.79
C PHE A 67 2.21 6.94 4.59
N ALA A 68 1.84 7.88 3.73
CA ALA A 68 2.64 9.09 3.53
C ALA A 68 2.72 9.99 4.77
N ALA A 69 1.75 9.91 5.69
CA ALA A 69 1.71 10.68 6.93
C ALA A 69 2.35 9.95 8.13
N GLU A 70 2.11 8.65 8.25
CA GLU A 70 2.38 7.84 9.46
C GLU A 70 3.37 6.68 9.19
N GLY A 71 3.80 6.47 7.94
CA GLY A 71 4.62 5.33 7.54
C GLY A 71 3.91 3.99 7.75
N CYS A 72 4.69 2.95 8.06
CA CYS A 72 4.12 1.62 8.36
C CYS A 72 3.19 1.59 9.56
N ASP A 73 3.32 2.53 10.49
CA ASP A 73 2.52 2.56 11.73
C ASP A 73 1.08 3.02 11.45
N GLY A 74 0.84 3.63 10.28
CA GLY A 74 -0.47 4.00 9.78
C GLY A 74 -1.17 2.95 8.93
N LEU A 75 -0.71 1.68 8.92
CA LEU A 75 -1.25 0.57 8.12
C LEU A 75 -1.94 -0.53 8.94
#